data_AF-A0A9D7Z7D3-F1
#
_entry.id   AF-A0A9D7Z7D3-F1
#
_cell.length_a   1.000
_cell.length_b   1.000
_cell.length_c   1.000
_cell.angle_alpha   90.00
_cell.angle_beta   90.00
_cell.angle_gamma   90.00
#
_symmetry.space_group_name_H-M   'P 1'
#
loop_
_entity.id
_entity.type
_entity.pdbx_description
1 polymer ?
#
loop_
_entity_poly.entity_id
_entity_poly.type
_entity_poly.pdbx_seq_one_letter_code
_entity_poly.pdbx_strand_id
1 'polypeptide(L)' 'MGEHRRQLHAHGPPGVFVAGEMIDWDAPTGGYLLQACFATGLAATHAIDARLAGAKTIT' A
#
# COMPACT_ATOMS: atom_id res chain seq x y z
N MET A 1 -6.29 -7.41 19.59
CA MET A 1 -5.44 -6.24 19.32
C MET A 1 -4.18 -6.69 18.59
N GLY A 2 -4.37 -7.29 17.40
CA GLY A 2 -3.31 -7.91 16.61
C GLY A 2 -2.71 -6.91 15.64
N GLU A 3 -1.40 -7.02 15.46
CA GLU A 3 -0.55 -6.19 14.63
C GLU A 3 -0.95 -6.26 13.14
N HIS A 4 -1.91 -5.45 12.69
CA HIS A 4 -2.13 -5.19 11.26
C HIS A 4 -1.00 -4.29 10.76
N ARG A 5 0.12 -4.93 10.43
CA ARG A 5 1.30 -4.31 9.83
C ARG A 5 0.85 -3.56 8.58
N ARG A 6 0.93 -2.23 8.65
CA ARG A 6 0.71 -1.27 7.57
C ARG A 6 1.72 -1.49 6.46
N GLN A 7 1.50 -2.49 5.63
CA GLN A 7 2.36 -2.76 4.49
C GLN A 7 1.47 -3.16 3.32
N LEU A 8 1.39 -2.28 2.32
CA LEU A 8 0.67 -2.53 1.06
C LEU A 8 1.39 -3.53 0.16
N HIS A 9 2.24 -4.37 0.73
CA HIS A 9 2.90 -5.44 0.02
C HIS A 9 1.86 -6.47 -0.35
N ALA A 10 1.70 -6.71 -1.65
CA ALA A 10 0.88 -7.80 -2.12
C ALA A 10 1.48 -9.13 -1.61
N HIS A 11 0.62 -10.15 -1.41
CA HIS A 11 1.05 -11.54 -1.19
C HIS A 11 1.67 -12.18 -2.46
N GLY A 12 2.41 -11.41 -3.23
CA GLY A 12 3.00 -11.77 -4.51
C GLY A 12 4.51 -11.50 -4.53
N PRO A 13 5.10 -11.38 -5.73
CA PRO A 13 6.52 -11.14 -5.89
C PRO A 13 7.00 -9.89 -5.12
N PRO A 14 8.24 -9.90 -4.60
CA PRO A 14 8.80 -8.76 -3.88
C PRO A 14 8.86 -7.52 -4.79
N GLY A 15 8.37 -6.39 -4.30
CA GLY A 15 8.31 -5.13 -5.04
C GLY A 15 6.97 -4.82 -5.71
N VAL A 16 5.97 -5.69 -5.53
CA VAL A 16 4.58 -5.40 -5.91
C VAL A 16 3.85 -4.80 -4.72
N PHE A 17 3.19 -3.66 -4.96
CA PHE A 17 2.37 -2.95 -4.00
C PHE A 17 0.96 -2.76 -4.55
N VAL A 18 -0.06 -2.81 -3.69
CA VAL A 18 -1.48 -2.63 -4.05
C VAL A 18 -2.04 -1.38 -3.38
N ALA A 19 -3.04 -0.74 -4.00
CA ALA A 19 -3.74 0.41 -3.46
C ALA A 19 -5.17 0.46 -3.99
N GLY A 20 -6.04 1.20 -3.31
CA GLY A 20 -7.43 1.40 -3.70
C GLY A 20 -8.26 0.13 -3.63
N GLU A 21 -9.14 -0.04 -4.61
CA GLU A 21 -10.13 -1.13 -4.69
C GLU A 21 -9.53 -2.53 -4.73
N MET A 22 -8.27 -2.67 -5.17
CA MET A 22 -7.57 -3.96 -5.20
C MET A 22 -7.27 -4.54 -3.81
N ILE A 23 -7.51 -3.76 -2.75
CA ILE A 23 -7.45 -4.20 -1.35
C ILE A 23 -8.80 -4.83 -1.00
N ASP A 24 -8.78 -6.00 -0.37
CA ASP A 24 -9.97 -6.74 0.06
C ASP A 24 -10.73 -5.99 1.17
N TRP A 25 -11.49 -4.98 0.74
CA TRP A 25 -12.28 -4.06 1.55
C TRP A 25 -13.44 -3.54 0.69
N ASP A 26 -14.62 -3.45 1.28
CA ASP A 26 -15.82 -2.96 0.59
C ASP A 26 -16.19 -1.55 1.09
N ALA A 27 -16.14 -0.57 0.18
CA ALA A 27 -16.33 0.84 0.54
C ALA A 27 -17.81 1.25 0.40
N PRO A 28 -18.39 1.95 1.40
CA PRO A 28 -19.69 2.58 1.22
C PRO A 28 -19.70 3.57 0.05
N THR A 29 -20.86 3.75 -0.58
CA THR A 29 -21.05 4.80 -1.59
C THR A 29 -20.93 6.20 -0.96
N GLY A 30 -20.82 7.24 -1.79
CA GLY A 30 -20.64 8.62 -1.30
C GLY A 30 -19.18 9.09 -1.23
N GLY A 31 -18.29 8.45 -2.00
CA GLY A 31 -16.91 8.92 -2.19
C GLY A 31 -15.86 8.26 -1.30
N TYR A 32 -16.24 7.35 -0.40
CA TYR A 32 -15.29 6.63 0.44
C TYR A 32 -14.28 5.79 -0.36
N LEU A 33 -14.69 5.23 -1.50
CA LEU A 33 -13.77 4.53 -2.40
C LEU A 33 -12.67 5.47 -2.90
N LEU A 34 -13.01 6.68 -3.35
CA LEU A 34 -12.03 7.65 -3.82
C LEU A 34 -11.10 8.10 -2.69
N GLN A 35 -11.66 8.34 -1.50
CA GLN A 35 -10.87 8.65 -0.31
C GLN A 35 -9.87 7.52 0.02
N ALA A 36 -10.33 6.27 -0.01
CA ALA A 36 -9.49 5.10 0.20
C ALA A 36 -8.40 4.98 -0.86
N CYS A 37 -8.73 5.18 -2.14
CA CYS A 37 -7.75 5.18 -3.25
C CYS A 37 -6.64 6.21 -3.04
N PHE A 38 -6.96 7.45 -2.65
CA PHE A 38 -5.93 8.48 -2.43
C PHE A 38 -5.07 8.19 -1.19
N ALA A 39 -5.69 7.79 -0.09
CA ALA A 39 -4.97 7.50 1.15
C ALA A 39 -4.03 6.29 0.99
N THR A 40 -4.51 5.23 0.36
CA THR A 40 -3.72 4.01 0.14
C THR A 40 -2.67 4.19 -0.97
N GLY A 41 -2.95 5.02 -1.98
CA GLY A 41 -1.95 5.41 -2.98
C GLY A 41 -0.74 6.10 -2.36
N LEU A 42 -0.96 7.07 -1.46
CA LEU A 42 0.12 7.74 -0.72
C LEU A 42 0.94 6.73 0.11
N ALA A 43 0.25 5.82 0.81
CA ALA A 43 0.92 4.79 1.59
C ALA A 43 1.73 3.82 0.71
N ALA A 44 1.29 3.51 -0.51
CA ALA A 44 2.02 2.65 -1.44
C ALA A 44 3.32 3.33 -1.88
N THR A 45 3.27 4.63 -2.20
CA THR A 45 4.45 5.43 -2.54
C THR A 45 5.47 5.45 -1.41
N HIS A 46 5.05 5.68 -0.16
CA HIS A 46 5.97 5.63 0.98
C HIS A 46 6.65 4.25 1.13
N ALA A 47 5.93 3.17 0.83
CA ALA A 47 6.49 1.83 0.88
C ALA A 47 7.50 1.57 -0.27
N ILE A 48 7.21 2.11 -1.46
CA ILE A 48 8.14 2.11 -2.60
C ILE A 48 9.42 2.87 -2.25
N ASP A 49 9.30 4.09 -1.72
CA ASP A 49 10.46 4.92 -1.35
C ASP A 49 11.33 4.23 -0.30
N ALA A 50 10.72 3.67 0.75
CA ALA A 50 11.44 2.92 1.78
C ALA A 50 12.19 1.71 1.19
N ARG A 51 11.57 0.99 0.24
CA ARG A 51 12.20 -0.14 -0.44
C ARG A 51 13.37 0.30 -1.31
N LEU A 52 13.23 1.39 -2.07
CA LEU A 52 14.29 1.92 -2.93
C LEU A 52 15.46 2.45 -2.10
N ALA A 53 15.18 3.11 -0.97
CA ALA A 53 16.21 3.58 -0.04
C ALA A 53 17.01 2.41 0.56
N GLY A 54 16.36 1.32 0.95
CA GLY A 54 17.03 0.11 1.44
C GLY A 54 17.80 -0.68 0.37
N ALA A 55 17.38 -0.60 -0.90
CA ALA A 55 18.08 -1.22 -2.01
C ALA A 55 19.39 -0.49 -2.39
N LYS A 56 19.54 0.78 -2.00
CA LYS A 56 20.70 1.62 -2.36
C LYS A 56 21.99 1.29 -1.57
N THR A 57 21.93 0.39 -0.59
CA THR A 57 23.07 0.07 0.31
C THR A 57 24.08 -0.93 -0.27
N ILE A 58 23.95 -1.36 -1.53
CA ILE A 58 24.91 -2.29 -2.15
C ILE A 58 25.60 -1.59 -3.33
N THR A 59 26.56 -0.72 -3.03
CA THR A 59 27.74 -0.35 -3.84
C THR A 59 28.67 0.43 -2.94
#